data_AF-A0A941V8I8-F1
#
_entry.id   AF-A0A941V8I8-F1
#
_cell.length_a   1.000
_cell.length_b   1.000
_cell.length_c   1.000
_cell.angle_alpha   90.00
_cell.angle_beta   90.00
_cell.angle_gamma   90.00
#
_symmetry.space_group_name_H-M   'P 1'
#
loop_
_entity.id
_entity.type
_entity.pdbx_description
1 polymer ?
#
loop_
_entity_poly.entity_id
_entity_poly.type
_entity_poly.pdbx_seq_one_letter_code
_entity_poly.pdbx_strand_id
1 'polypeptide(L)'
;MKKWNWACGIALGFLGLSTAAQADVTMERCLLDQLANASDATTVAELKAACELPPAQAVISRRLQEEEKNYSKPYAITAHRLNYVLPMTYDQRRPSNEPFSQDLTNPDNRAQKIETKFQFSFKLPLVQDVLDSGGDLMAGYTQRSFWQMYNSKASKPFRETNYEPEIWYQYPVNKSFLGWNFVGASLGWDHQSNGRAQAYSRSWNRVMGGMVFERDEYALMLRPWWRIKEDPSNDDNPDISHYMGNFDLTIGRKFGRHSFDLLLRNNLEGHHNRGAVQVGWSFPLPNSPRMRGYVQWFNGYGESLMDYNVRQNTLGLGILLADW
;
A
#
# COMPACT_ATOMS: atom_id res chain seq x y z
N MET A 1 31.37 21.94 -40.32
CA MET A 1 30.98 22.83 -39.21
C MET A 1 30.52 21.98 -38.03
N LYS A 2 31.03 22.33 -36.85
CA LYS A 2 30.99 21.73 -35.50
C LYS A 2 29.89 20.68 -35.18
N LYS A 3 30.37 19.49 -34.79
CA LYS A 3 29.68 18.49 -33.95
C LYS A 3 29.66 18.97 -32.49
N TRP A 4 28.54 18.81 -31.78
CA TRP A 4 28.48 19.03 -30.32
C TRP A 4 28.02 17.73 -29.64
N ASN A 5 28.99 17.07 -29.00
CA ASN A 5 28.79 15.99 -28.02
C ASN A 5 28.54 16.63 -26.65
N TRP A 6 27.55 16.13 -25.92
CA TRP A 6 27.48 16.30 -24.47
C TRP A 6 27.40 14.90 -23.84
N ALA A 7 28.56 14.39 -23.43
CA ALA A 7 28.65 13.33 -22.44
C ALA A 7 28.90 14.03 -21.10
N CYS A 8 27.93 13.98 -20.18
CA CYS A 8 28.10 14.43 -18.81
C CYS A 8 28.12 13.18 -17.92
N GLY A 9 29.32 12.69 -17.62
CA GLY A 9 29.55 11.64 -16.64
C GLY A 9 29.52 12.24 -15.25
N ILE A 10 28.47 11.94 -14.47
CA ILE A 10 28.46 12.18 -13.03
C ILE A 10 28.97 10.90 -12.37
N ALA A 11 30.25 10.90 -12.00
CA ALA A 11 30.80 9.93 -11.07
C ALA A 11 30.37 10.32 -9.65
N LEU A 12 29.34 9.67 -9.12
CA LEU A 12 28.96 9.74 -7.71
C LEU A 12 29.83 8.74 -6.93
N GLY A 13 30.91 9.24 -6.33
CA GLY A 13 31.66 8.52 -5.32
C GLY A 13 30.81 8.36 -4.06
N PHE A 14 30.26 7.16 -3.86
CA PHE A 14 29.65 6.76 -2.60
C PHE A 14 30.75 6.50 -1.56
N LEU A 15 30.98 7.46 -0.67
CA LEU A 15 31.60 7.16 0.63
C LEU A 15 30.51 6.53 1.50
N GLY A 16 30.35 5.21 1.35
CA GLY A 16 29.58 4.40 2.28
C GLY A 16 30.32 4.28 3.59
N LEU A 17 29.92 5.04 4.60
CA LEU A 17 30.16 4.61 5.98
C LEU A 17 29.32 3.34 6.20
N SER A 18 29.99 2.26 6.55
CA SER A 18 29.34 0.97 6.80
C SER A 18 28.32 1.13 7.95
N THR A 19 27.17 0.50 7.79
CA THR A 19 26.10 0.44 8.81
C THR A 19 26.60 -0.10 10.15
N ALA A 20 27.61 -0.98 10.11
CA ALA A 20 28.30 -1.50 11.29
C ALA A 20 28.97 -0.39 12.14
N ALA A 21 29.61 0.59 11.50
CA ALA A 21 30.29 1.67 12.22
C ALA A 21 29.32 2.63 12.92
N GLN A 22 28.10 2.81 12.40
CA GLN A 22 27.06 3.60 13.06
C GLN A 22 26.38 2.84 14.21
N ALA A 23 26.17 1.53 14.07
CA ALA A 23 25.64 0.70 15.15
C ALA A 23 26.57 0.66 16.38
N ASP A 24 27.88 0.57 16.14
CA ASP A 24 28.90 0.53 17.21
C ASP A 24 28.91 1.81 18.05
N VAL A 25 28.85 2.98 17.39
CA VAL A 25 28.83 4.29 18.06
C VAL A 25 27.54 4.50 18.88
N THR A 26 26.43 3.88 18.48
CA THR A 26 25.14 4.02 19.18
C THR A 26 25.09 3.13 20.43
N MET A 27 25.66 1.93 20.34
CA MET A 27 25.81 0.99 21.46
C MET A 27 26.72 1.56 22.55
N GLU A 28 27.91 2.06 22.17
CA GLU A 28 28.87 2.61 23.12
C GLU A 28 28.27 3.80 23.90
N ARG A 29 27.56 4.69 23.20
CA ARG A 29 26.90 5.83 23.83
C ARG A 29 25.76 5.42 24.78
N CYS A 30 24.97 4.41 24.42
CA CYS A 30 23.95 3.87 25.31
C CYS A 30 24.57 3.26 26.57
N LEU A 31 25.61 2.44 26.40
CA LEU A 31 26.27 1.77 27.52
C LEU A 31 26.87 2.77 28.49
N LEU A 32 27.48 3.85 27.99
CA LEU A 32 27.99 4.94 28.83
C LEU A 32 26.89 5.68 29.59
N ASP A 33 25.72 5.89 28.98
CA ASP A 33 24.58 6.52 29.64
C ASP A 33 23.90 5.61 30.68
N GLN A 34 23.75 4.32 30.38
CA GLN A 34 23.24 3.35 31.35
C GLN A 34 24.22 3.17 32.52
N LEU A 35 25.53 3.11 32.28
CA LEU A 35 26.54 3.05 33.33
C LEU A 35 26.51 4.28 34.25
N ALA A 36 26.22 5.47 33.72
CA ALA A 36 26.15 6.69 34.51
C ALA A 36 24.93 6.76 35.45
N ASN A 37 23.85 6.04 35.11
CA ASN A 37 22.55 6.15 35.78
C ASN A 37 22.10 4.87 36.49
N ALA A 38 22.77 3.74 36.24
CA ALA A 38 22.42 2.45 36.83
C ALA A 38 22.83 2.39 38.31
N SER A 39 22.04 1.64 39.09
CA SER A 39 22.39 1.35 40.49
C SER A 39 23.59 0.39 40.56
N ASP A 40 24.33 0.41 41.68
CA ASP A 40 25.46 -0.51 41.91
C ASP A 40 25.07 -2.00 41.88
N ALA A 41 23.78 -2.32 42.02
CA ALA A 41 23.26 -3.68 41.93
C ALA A 41 23.05 -4.17 40.48
N THR A 42 23.11 -3.26 39.50
CA THR A 42 22.84 -3.57 38.09
C THR A 42 23.98 -4.35 37.50
N THR A 43 23.69 -5.52 36.93
CA THR A 43 24.70 -6.38 36.32
C THR A 43 25.11 -5.88 34.94
N VAL A 44 26.33 -6.23 34.53
CA VAL A 44 26.80 -5.97 33.16
C VAL A 44 25.90 -6.64 32.11
N ALA A 45 25.25 -7.77 32.44
CA ALA A 45 24.31 -8.44 31.56
C ALA A 45 23.03 -7.61 31.36
N GLU A 46 22.49 -7.01 32.42
CA GLU A 46 21.32 -6.12 32.35
C GLU A 46 21.64 -4.84 31.58
N LEU A 47 22.82 -4.26 31.79
CA LEU A 47 23.29 -3.09 31.03
C LEU A 47 23.42 -3.41 29.53
N LYS A 48 23.98 -4.57 29.20
CA LYS A 48 24.10 -5.03 27.82
C LYS A 48 22.74 -5.30 27.20
N ALA A 49 21.81 -5.93 27.92
CA ALA A 49 20.46 -6.18 27.44
C ALA A 49 19.66 -4.88 27.24
N ALA A 50 19.84 -3.88 28.10
CA ALA A 50 19.19 -2.57 27.98
C ALA A 50 19.71 -1.76 26.79
N CYS A 51 20.97 -1.96 26.41
CA CYS A 51 21.60 -1.29 25.28
C CYS A 51 21.71 -2.14 24.02
N GLU A 52 21.28 -3.40 24.07
CA GLU A 52 21.23 -4.27 22.92
C GLU A 52 20.33 -3.60 21.89
N LEU A 53 20.94 -3.07 20.82
CA LEU A 53 20.18 -2.56 19.70
C LEU A 53 19.28 -3.71 19.27
N PRO A 54 17.94 -3.51 19.25
CA PRO A 54 17.04 -4.52 18.74
C PRO A 54 17.60 -4.94 17.38
N PRO A 55 17.77 -6.26 17.11
CA PRO A 55 18.28 -6.70 15.82
C PRO A 55 17.51 -5.93 14.74
N ALA A 56 18.21 -5.25 13.84
CA ALA A 56 17.66 -4.24 12.91
C ALA A 56 16.20 -4.55 12.60
N GLN A 57 15.30 -3.90 13.34
CA GLN A 57 13.96 -4.49 13.51
C GLN A 57 13.30 -4.54 12.15
N ALA A 58 12.89 -5.74 11.74
CA ALA A 58 12.33 -5.97 10.43
C ALA A 58 11.11 -5.05 10.21
N VAL A 59 10.90 -4.68 8.95
CA VAL A 59 10.11 -3.51 8.56
C VAL A 59 8.68 -3.56 9.11
N ILE A 60 8.05 -4.73 9.10
CA ILE A 60 6.67 -4.90 9.55
C ILE A 60 6.58 -4.90 11.07
N SER A 61 7.47 -5.60 11.76
CA SER A 61 7.50 -5.61 13.23
C SER A 61 7.65 -4.21 13.80
N ARG A 62 8.52 -3.37 13.20
CA ARG A 62 8.66 -1.96 13.61
C ARG A 62 7.36 -1.19 13.38
N ARG A 63 6.71 -1.39 12.22
CA ARG A 63 5.43 -0.73 11.91
C ARG A 63 4.35 -1.13 12.92
N LEU A 64 4.16 -2.42 13.19
CA LEU A 64 3.14 -2.91 14.11
C LEU A 64 3.27 -2.27 15.50
N GLN A 65 4.49 -2.18 16.03
CA GLN A 65 4.73 -1.52 17.33
C GLN A 65 4.40 -0.02 17.32
N GLU A 66 4.69 0.68 16.22
CA GLU A 66 4.30 2.10 16.08
C GLU A 66 2.79 2.28 15.92
N GLU A 67 2.12 1.33 15.28
CA GLU A 67 0.66 1.31 15.14
C GLU A 67 -0.04 1.08 16.48
N GLU A 68 0.42 0.12 17.28
CA GLU A 68 -0.13 -0.19 18.62
C GLU A 68 -0.06 1.02 19.57
N LYS A 69 1.04 1.80 19.51
CA LYS A 69 1.16 3.06 20.28
C LYS A 69 0.08 4.09 19.95
N ASN A 70 -0.61 3.95 18.83
CA ASN A 70 -1.69 4.86 18.43
C ASN A 70 -3.08 4.36 18.83
N TYR A 71 -3.24 3.09 19.19
CA TYR A 71 -4.55 2.48 19.46
C TYR A 71 -5.26 3.09 20.68
N SER A 72 -4.51 3.61 21.65
CA SER A 72 -5.05 4.28 22.84
C SER A 72 -5.33 5.77 22.63
N LYS A 73 -4.95 6.36 21.48
CA LYS A 73 -5.05 7.80 21.23
C LYS A 73 -6.38 8.12 20.53
N PRO A 74 -7.31 8.86 21.16
CA PRO A 74 -8.68 9.05 20.63
C PRO A 74 -8.78 9.71 19.24
N TYR A 75 -7.77 10.50 18.86
CA TYR A 75 -7.74 11.24 17.59
C TYR A 75 -6.71 10.68 16.60
N ALA A 76 -6.04 9.58 16.94
CA ALA A 76 -5.09 8.96 16.04
C ALA A 76 -5.82 8.03 15.07
N ILE A 77 -5.49 8.18 13.79
CA ILE A 77 -5.93 7.28 12.72
C ILE A 77 -4.69 6.59 12.20
N THR A 78 -4.71 5.26 12.13
CA THR A 78 -3.57 4.46 11.67
C THR A 78 -3.72 4.16 10.19
N ALA A 79 -2.65 4.31 9.41
CA ALA A 79 -2.66 3.96 7.99
C ALA A 79 -2.85 2.45 7.79
N HIS A 80 -3.79 2.06 6.93
CA HIS A 80 -4.02 0.65 6.60
C HIS A 80 -3.21 0.26 5.36
N ARG A 81 -3.55 0.82 4.19
CA ARG A 81 -2.76 0.76 2.95
C ARG A 81 -2.03 2.09 2.72
N LEU A 82 -1.27 2.18 1.64
CA LEU A 82 -0.60 3.41 1.24
C LEU A 82 -1.60 4.57 1.08
N ASN A 83 -1.24 5.74 1.60
CA ASN A 83 -2.01 6.98 1.47
C ASN A 83 -1.27 7.94 0.54
N TYR A 84 -1.80 8.17 -0.66
CA TYR A 84 -1.11 8.93 -1.69
C TYR A 84 -2.05 9.87 -2.44
N VAL A 85 -1.45 10.91 -3.03
CA VAL A 85 -2.08 11.78 -4.02
C VAL A 85 -1.12 11.87 -5.21
N LEU A 86 -1.62 11.51 -6.40
CA LEU A 86 -0.93 11.56 -7.68
C LEU A 86 -1.64 12.60 -8.56
N PRO A 87 -1.23 13.88 -8.50
CA PRO A 87 -1.86 14.93 -9.31
C PRO A 87 -1.82 14.66 -10.81
N MET A 88 -0.81 13.92 -11.28
CA MET A 88 -0.68 13.56 -12.68
C MET A 88 -0.55 12.05 -12.81
N THR A 89 -1.61 11.40 -13.28
CA THR A 89 -1.62 9.99 -13.70
C THR A 89 -2.02 9.93 -15.17
N TYR A 90 -1.11 9.47 -16.02
CA TYR A 90 -1.34 9.33 -17.46
C TYR A 90 -1.72 7.89 -17.81
N ASP A 91 -2.85 7.70 -18.48
CA ASP A 91 -3.33 6.43 -19.04
C ASP A 91 -3.09 6.36 -20.56
N GLN A 92 -2.38 5.31 -21.00
CA GLN A 92 -2.12 5.08 -22.42
C GLN A 92 -3.41 4.87 -23.24
N ARG A 93 -4.45 4.22 -22.67
CA ARG A 93 -5.64 3.74 -23.41
C ARG A 93 -6.84 4.70 -23.36
N ARG A 94 -6.76 5.83 -22.64
CA ARG A 94 -7.92 6.64 -22.17
C ARG A 94 -8.84 5.80 -21.26
N PRO A 95 -9.19 6.31 -20.07
CA PRO A 95 -10.10 5.60 -19.19
C PRO A 95 -11.55 5.63 -19.70
N SER A 96 -12.43 4.83 -19.09
CA SER A 96 -13.84 4.74 -19.50
C SER A 96 -14.55 6.11 -19.52
N ASN A 97 -15.34 6.34 -20.58
CA ASN A 97 -16.21 7.51 -20.72
C ASN A 97 -17.57 7.33 -20.03
N GLU A 98 -17.85 6.17 -19.45
CA GLU A 98 -19.17 5.85 -18.86
C GLU A 98 -19.69 6.93 -17.88
N PRO A 99 -18.86 7.57 -17.04
CA PRO A 99 -19.32 8.65 -16.16
C PRO A 99 -19.68 9.96 -16.87
N PHE A 100 -19.39 10.09 -18.17
CA PHE A 100 -19.48 11.35 -18.93
C PHE A 100 -20.68 11.42 -19.89
N SER A 101 -21.54 10.40 -19.95
CA SER A 101 -22.52 10.31 -21.04
C SER A 101 -23.97 10.53 -20.62
N GLN A 102 -24.46 11.74 -20.91
CA GLN A 102 -25.74 11.85 -21.63
C GLN A 102 -25.54 12.15 -23.13
N ASP A 103 -24.36 12.60 -23.59
CA ASP A 103 -24.05 12.78 -25.01
C ASP A 103 -22.59 12.46 -25.36
N LEU A 104 -22.36 11.26 -25.90
CA LEU A 104 -21.04 10.75 -26.35
C LEU A 104 -20.58 11.34 -27.70
N THR A 105 -21.47 12.05 -28.40
CA THR A 105 -21.17 12.70 -29.69
C THR A 105 -20.39 13.99 -29.49
N ASN A 106 -20.54 14.64 -28.33
CA ASN A 106 -19.74 15.79 -27.95
C ASN A 106 -18.32 15.35 -27.53
N PRO A 107 -17.26 15.70 -28.28
CA PRO A 107 -15.88 15.36 -27.93
C PRO A 107 -15.42 16.00 -26.61
N ASP A 108 -16.12 17.03 -26.14
CA ASP A 108 -15.84 17.73 -24.88
C ASP A 108 -16.29 16.95 -23.65
N ASN A 109 -17.17 15.96 -23.82
CA ASN A 109 -17.68 15.05 -22.77
C ASN A 109 -16.95 13.71 -22.75
N ARG A 110 -15.64 13.71 -23.03
CA ARG A 110 -14.82 12.50 -22.99
C ARG A 110 -13.78 12.59 -21.88
N ALA A 111 -13.51 11.45 -21.27
CA ALA A 111 -12.43 11.30 -20.32
C ALA A 111 -11.08 11.58 -21.01
N GLN A 112 -10.28 12.42 -20.37
CA GLN A 112 -8.92 12.72 -20.79
C GLN A 112 -7.98 11.62 -20.28
N LYS A 113 -6.81 11.50 -20.92
CA LYS A 113 -5.76 10.55 -20.54
C LYS A 113 -5.07 10.89 -19.23
N ILE A 114 -5.20 12.12 -18.73
CA ILE A 114 -4.55 12.57 -17.51
C ILE A 114 -5.60 12.78 -16.43
N GLU A 115 -5.40 12.15 -15.29
CA GLU A 115 -6.25 12.27 -14.10
C GLU A 115 -5.42 12.51 -12.84
N THR A 116 -6.04 13.14 -11.86
CA THR A 116 -5.58 13.06 -10.47
C THR A 116 -6.07 11.73 -9.91
N LYS A 117 -5.16 10.89 -9.42
CA LYS A 117 -5.48 9.65 -8.71
C LYS A 117 -5.09 9.80 -7.25
N PHE A 118 -5.94 9.42 -6.32
CA PHE A 118 -5.57 9.43 -4.90
C PHE A 118 -6.19 8.27 -4.14
N GLN A 119 -5.54 7.90 -3.04
CA GLN A 119 -6.00 6.86 -2.15
C GLN A 119 -5.85 7.32 -0.70
N PHE A 120 -6.93 7.16 0.05
CA PHE A 120 -6.94 7.28 1.51
C PHE A 120 -7.26 5.92 2.10
N SER A 121 -6.50 5.49 3.10
CA SER A 121 -6.67 4.17 3.69
C SER A 121 -6.29 4.19 5.15
N PHE A 122 -7.24 3.84 6.01
CA PHE A 122 -7.04 3.81 7.44
C PHE A 122 -7.64 2.58 8.09
N LYS A 123 -7.15 2.26 9.28
CA LYS A 123 -7.63 1.22 10.17
C LYS A 123 -7.69 1.71 11.61
N LEU A 124 -8.57 1.07 12.38
CA LEU A 124 -8.68 1.24 13.81
C LEU A 124 -8.99 -0.11 14.49
N PRO A 125 -8.50 -0.33 15.71
CA PRO A 125 -8.98 -1.45 16.52
C PRO A 125 -10.41 -1.16 16.99
N LEU A 126 -11.30 -2.13 16.83
CA LEU A 126 -12.64 -2.13 17.42
C LEU A 126 -12.63 -2.75 18.80
N VAL A 127 -11.96 -3.90 18.92
CA VAL A 127 -11.78 -4.64 20.18
C VAL A 127 -10.35 -5.17 20.17
N GLN A 128 -9.56 -4.77 21.16
CA GLN A 128 -8.21 -5.29 21.35
C GLN A 128 -8.27 -6.56 22.17
N ASP A 129 -7.36 -7.48 21.89
CA ASP A 129 -7.20 -8.73 22.64
C ASP A 129 -8.52 -9.50 22.84
N VAL A 130 -9.16 -9.84 21.72
CA VAL A 130 -10.46 -10.54 21.71
C VAL A 130 -10.31 -11.87 22.44
N LEU A 131 -11.05 -12.02 23.55
CA LEU A 131 -11.06 -13.24 24.38
C LEU A 131 -9.67 -13.65 24.90
N ASP A 132 -8.82 -12.68 25.26
CA ASP A 132 -7.46 -12.91 25.79
C ASP A 132 -6.59 -13.77 24.85
N SER A 133 -6.85 -13.68 23.54
CA SER A 133 -6.16 -14.48 22.52
C SER A 133 -4.82 -13.87 22.09
N GLY A 134 -4.63 -12.57 22.29
CA GLY A 134 -3.59 -11.74 21.69
C GLY A 134 -3.93 -11.20 20.30
N GLY A 135 -5.13 -11.47 19.78
CA GLY A 135 -5.58 -10.96 18.48
C GLY A 135 -6.63 -9.85 18.59
N ASP A 136 -6.65 -8.96 17.60
CA ASP A 136 -7.51 -7.79 17.58
C ASP A 136 -8.62 -7.90 16.53
N LEU A 137 -9.81 -7.43 16.87
CA LEU A 137 -10.85 -7.13 15.89
C LEU A 137 -10.64 -5.70 15.37
N MET A 138 -10.52 -5.56 14.06
CA MET A 138 -10.18 -4.32 13.39
C MET A 138 -11.27 -3.92 12.40
N ALA A 139 -11.40 -2.61 12.19
CA ALA A 139 -12.12 -2.05 11.06
C ALA A 139 -11.18 -1.19 10.22
N GLY A 140 -11.44 -1.13 8.93
CA GLY A 140 -10.67 -0.35 7.99
C GLY A 140 -11.55 0.20 6.89
N TYR A 141 -11.02 1.22 6.23
CA TYR A 141 -11.66 1.85 5.11
C TYR A 141 -10.58 2.32 4.14
N THR A 142 -10.72 1.87 2.89
CA THR A 142 -9.90 2.34 1.77
C THR A 142 -10.80 3.02 0.75
N GLN A 143 -10.43 4.22 0.33
CA GLN A 143 -11.06 4.92 -0.77
C GLN A 143 -10.03 5.22 -1.85
N ARG A 144 -10.37 4.93 -3.10
CA ARG A 144 -9.54 5.29 -4.25
C ARG A 144 -10.37 6.06 -5.27
N SER A 145 -9.90 7.24 -5.66
CA SER A 145 -10.63 8.14 -6.56
C SER A 145 -9.79 8.52 -7.78
N PHE A 146 -10.49 8.68 -8.91
CA PHE A 146 -9.98 9.07 -10.21
C PHE A 146 -10.70 10.33 -10.67
N TRP A 147 -9.98 11.43 -10.70
CA TRP A 147 -10.54 12.76 -10.89
C TRP A 147 -10.01 13.39 -12.16
N GLN A 148 -10.92 13.78 -13.06
CA GLN A 148 -10.63 14.51 -14.29
C GLN A 148 -10.37 16.00 -14.00
N MET A 149 -9.47 16.30 -13.06
CA MET A 149 -9.15 17.65 -12.57
C MET A 149 -8.79 18.63 -13.70
N TYR A 150 -8.21 18.13 -14.78
CA TYR A 150 -7.78 18.92 -15.94
C TYR A 150 -8.85 19.04 -17.05
N ASN A 151 -9.97 18.31 -16.93
CA ASN A 151 -11.02 18.30 -17.92
C ASN A 151 -12.01 19.45 -17.72
N SER A 152 -11.55 20.69 -17.97
CA SER A 152 -12.36 21.90 -17.83
C SER A 152 -13.63 21.87 -18.70
N LYS A 153 -13.54 21.25 -19.89
CA LYS A 153 -14.65 21.13 -20.84
C LYS A 153 -15.82 20.29 -20.31
N ALA A 154 -15.52 19.29 -19.49
CA ALA A 154 -16.51 18.45 -18.82
C ALA A 154 -16.81 18.88 -17.37
N SER A 155 -16.39 20.09 -16.95
CA SER A 155 -16.53 20.59 -15.56
C SER A 155 -15.76 19.78 -14.51
N LYS A 156 -14.63 19.19 -14.87
CA LYS A 156 -13.67 18.53 -13.99
C LYS A 156 -14.29 17.48 -13.03
N PRO A 157 -15.06 16.51 -13.50
CA PRO A 157 -15.81 15.63 -12.63
C PRO A 157 -14.94 14.48 -12.11
N PHE A 158 -15.36 13.88 -11.00
CA PHE A 158 -14.86 12.56 -10.61
C PHE A 158 -15.36 11.52 -11.61
N ARG A 159 -14.42 10.85 -12.26
CA ARG A 159 -14.74 9.71 -13.12
C ARG A 159 -15.19 8.55 -12.27
N GLU A 160 -14.41 8.21 -11.25
CA GLU A 160 -14.68 7.03 -10.43
C GLU A 160 -14.20 7.24 -8.99
N THR A 161 -14.92 6.66 -8.04
CA THR A 161 -14.48 6.47 -6.66
C THR A 161 -14.83 5.06 -6.24
N ASN A 162 -13.89 4.33 -5.65
CA ASN A 162 -14.13 3.03 -5.04
C ASN A 162 -14.07 3.18 -3.52
N TYR A 163 -15.06 2.64 -2.85
CA TYR A 163 -15.25 2.60 -1.40
C TYR A 163 -15.05 1.15 -0.95
N GLU A 164 -14.08 0.90 -0.07
CA GLU A 164 -13.68 -0.44 0.36
C GLU A 164 -13.60 -0.51 1.89
N PRO A 165 -14.74 -0.60 2.61
CA PRO A 165 -14.74 -0.93 4.03
C PRO A 165 -14.38 -2.40 4.28
N GLU A 166 -13.63 -2.64 5.35
CA GLU A 166 -13.16 -3.95 5.78
C GLU A 166 -13.39 -4.12 7.28
N ILE A 167 -13.76 -5.33 7.71
CA ILE A 167 -13.75 -5.75 9.11
C ILE A 167 -13.05 -7.11 9.21
N TRP A 168 -12.05 -7.23 10.07
CA TRP A 168 -11.26 -8.46 10.16
C TRP A 168 -10.76 -8.71 11.57
N TYR A 169 -10.55 -9.98 11.89
CA TYR A 169 -9.74 -10.39 13.01
C TYR A 169 -8.29 -10.54 12.54
N GLN A 170 -7.34 -9.94 13.26
CA GLN A 170 -5.91 -10.11 13.01
C GLN A 170 -5.23 -10.73 14.23
N TYR A 171 -4.31 -11.64 13.98
CA TYR A 171 -3.59 -12.37 15.00
C TYR A 171 -2.08 -12.26 14.75
N PRO A 172 -1.29 -11.80 15.74
CA PRO A 172 0.16 -11.80 15.63
C PRO A 172 0.68 -13.23 15.62
N VAL A 173 1.62 -13.52 14.73
CA VAL A 173 2.26 -14.85 14.65
C VAL A 173 3.74 -14.69 14.95
N ASN A 174 4.34 -15.69 15.60
CA ASN A 174 5.78 -15.72 15.84
C ASN A 174 6.34 -17.08 15.36
N LYS A 175 6.42 -17.24 14.03
CA LYS A 175 6.96 -18.45 13.39
C LYS A 175 7.98 -18.06 12.32
N SER A 176 9.10 -18.76 12.26
CA SER A 176 10.13 -18.54 11.25
C SER A 176 10.27 -19.75 10.33
N PHE A 177 10.42 -19.52 9.03
CA PHE A 177 10.61 -20.56 8.03
C PHE A 177 11.46 -20.05 6.86
N LEU A 178 12.52 -20.78 6.49
CA LEU A 178 13.43 -20.43 5.39
C LEU A 178 13.99 -18.99 5.46
N GLY A 179 14.24 -18.49 6.67
CA GLY A 179 14.73 -17.13 6.92
C GLY A 179 13.69 -16.02 6.81
N TRP A 180 12.42 -16.36 6.60
CA TRP A 180 11.28 -15.44 6.70
C TRP A 180 10.57 -15.61 8.04
N ASN A 181 10.14 -14.51 8.62
CA ASN A 181 9.29 -14.49 9.80
C ASN A 181 7.84 -14.30 9.36
N PHE A 182 6.97 -15.23 9.72
CA PHE A 182 5.53 -15.10 9.61
C PHE A 182 5.03 -14.33 10.84
N VAL A 183 4.61 -13.08 10.64
CA VAL A 183 4.37 -12.12 11.72
C VAL A 183 2.90 -11.81 11.97
N GLY A 184 2.02 -12.14 11.03
CA GLY A 184 0.60 -11.88 11.21
C GLY A 184 -0.29 -12.65 10.27
N ALA A 185 -1.40 -13.14 10.80
CA ALA A 185 -2.50 -13.74 10.05
C ALA A 185 -3.76 -12.90 10.23
N SER A 186 -4.61 -12.83 9.22
CA SER A 186 -5.93 -12.21 9.35
C SER A 186 -7.01 -12.95 8.57
N LEU A 187 -8.24 -12.80 9.03
CA LEU A 187 -9.44 -13.28 8.34
C LEU A 187 -10.55 -12.25 8.54
N GLY A 188 -11.23 -11.87 7.46
CA GLY A 188 -12.29 -10.87 7.55
C GLY A 188 -13.19 -10.78 6.34
N TRP A 189 -14.08 -9.80 6.41
CA TRP A 189 -14.99 -9.43 5.35
C TRP A 189 -14.56 -8.11 4.73
N ASP A 190 -14.72 -8.06 3.41
CA ASP A 190 -14.46 -6.90 2.59
C ASP A 190 -15.68 -6.67 1.70
N HIS A 191 -16.10 -5.41 1.66
CA HIS A 191 -17.04 -4.93 0.66
C HIS A 191 -16.32 -3.89 -0.18
N GLN A 192 -16.45 -3.96 -1.50
CA GLN A 192 -15.94 -2.92 -2.38
C GLN A 192 -17.04 -2.52 -3.38
N SER A 193 -17.34 -1.23 -3.46
CA SER A 193 -18.29 -0.69 -4.43
C SER A 193 -17.86 0.67 -4.94
N ASN A 194 -18.49 1.15 -6.01
CA ASN A 194 -18.22 2.48 -6.55
C ASN A 194 -19.28 3.54 -6.21
N GLY A 195 -20.33 3.16 -5.48
CA GLY A 195 -21.41 4.07 -5.07
C GLY A 195 -22.21 4.67 -6.22
N ARG A 196 -22.15 4.07 -7.42
CA ARG A 196 -22.92 4.49 -8.60
C ARG A 196 -24.24 3.71 -8.67
N ALA A 197 -25.17 4.18 -9.49
CA ALA A 197 -26.47 3.55 -9.69
C ALA A 197 -26.55 2.83 -11.04
N GLN A 198 -27.41 1.81 -11.10
CA GLN A 198 -27.84 1.13 -12.33
C GLN A 198 -26.64 0.63 -13.17
N ALA A 199 -26.63 0.88 -14.48
CA ALA A 199 -25.63 0.39 -15.42
C ALA A 199 -24.17 0.76 -15.06
N TYR A 200 -23.98 1.78 -14.23
CA TYR A 200 -22.68 2.24 -13.76
C TYR A 200 -22.30 1.67 -12.39
N SER A 201 -23.22 1.00 -11.71
CA SER A 201 -22.97 0.34 -10.43
C SER A 201 -21.97 -0.78 -10.62
N ARG A 202 -20.99 -0.85 -9.74
CA ARG A 202 -20.05 -1.96 -9.61
C ARG A 202 -19.88 -2.25 -8.14
N SER A 203 -20.01 -3.51 -7.78
CA SER A 203 -19.90 -3.95 -6.39
C SER A 203 -19.56 -5.43 -6.30
N TRP A 204 -18.95 -5.83 -5.19
CA TRP A 204 -18.70 -7.22 -4.84
C TRP A 204 -18.35 -7.33 -3.36
N ASN A 205 -18.59 -8.52 -2.80
CA ASN A 205 -18.31 -8.86 -1.40
C ASN A 205 -17.34 -10.04 -1.33
N ARG A 206 -16.42 -10.01 -0.36
CA ARG A 206 -15.33 -10.99 -0.24
C ARG A 206 -15.12 -11.42 1.20
N VAL A 207 -14.76 -12.68 1.38
CA VAL A 207 -14.06 -13.16 2.57
C VAL A 207 -12.57 -13.14 2.24
N MET A 208 -11.79 -12.39 3.01
CA MET A 208 -10.37 -12.14 2.77
C MET A 208 -9.53 -12.84 3.84
N GLY A 209 -8.52 -13.59 3.42
CA GLY A 209 -7.42 -14.02 4.28
C GLY A 209 -6.24 -13.06 4.14
N GLY A 210 -5.39 -12.99 5.15
CA GLY A 210 -4.14 -12.24 5.11
C GLY A 210 -3.02 -13.01 5.78
N MET A 211 -1.85 -13.03 5.15
CA MET A 211 -0.62 -13.55 5.72
C MET A 211 0.50 -12.54 5.48
N VAL A 212 1.17 -12.12 6.54
CA VAL A 212 2.26 -11.14 6.48
C VAL A 212 3.55 -11.79 6.91
N PHE A 213 4.56 -11.68 6.05
CA PHE A 213 5.90 -12.16 6.27
C PHE A 213 6.90 -11.02 6.17
N GLU A 214 7.99 -11.11 6.90
CA GLU A 214 9.09 -10.16 6.80
C GLU A 214 10.45 -10.86 6.84
N ARG A 215 11.44 -10.20 6.26
CA ARG A 215 12.84 -10.62 6.30
C ARG A 215 13.72 -9.42 6.02
N ASP A 216 14.53 -9.02 7.01
CA ASP A 216 15.40 -7.86 6.90
C ASP A 216 14.59 -6.60 6.46
N GLU A 217 14.96 -6.02 5.31
CA GLU A 217 14.29 -4.87 4.69
C GLU A 217 13.12 -5.25 3.77
N TYR A 218 12.72 -6.52 3.71
CA TYR A 218 11.62 -7.02 2.90
C TYR A 218 10.36 -7.28 3.72
N ALA A 219 9.22 -6.96 3.12
CA ALA A 219 7.90 -7.33 3.58
C ALA A 219 7.16 -8.05 2.46
N LEU A 220 6.39 -9.08 2.80
CA LEU A 220 5.55 -9.83 1.88
C LEU A 220 4.17 -9.98 2.51
N MET A 221 3.12 -9.61 1.77
CA MET A 221 1.73 -9.79 2.18
C MET A 221 0.99 -10.57 1.10
N LEU A 222 0.49 -11.75 1.44
CA LEU A 222 -0.37 -12.55 0.59
C LEU A 222 -1.81 -12.43 1.09
N ARG A 223 -2.73 -12.03 0.21
CA ARG A 223 -4.16 -11.92 0.52
C ARG A 223 -4.99 -12.76 -0.45
N PRO A 224 -5.30 -14.01 -0.12
CA PRO A 224 -6.31 -14.77 -0.84
C PRO A 224 -7.72 -14.26 -0.49
N TRP A 225 -8.66 -14.44 -1.39
CA TRP A 225 -10.07 -14.15 -1.11
C TRP A 225 -11.02 -15.10 -1.80
N TRP A 226 -12.20 -15.20 -1.20
CA TRP A 226 -13.35 -15.89 -1.75
C TRP A 226 -14.45 -14.87 -2.03
N ARG A 227 -14.87 -14.75 -3.29
CA ARG A 227 -16.01 -13.89 -3.65
C ARG A 227 -17.31 -14.51 -3.12
N ILE A 228 -18.08 -13.71 -2.38
CA ILE A 228 -19.44 -14.05 -1.96
C ILE A 228 -20.34 -13.85 -3.18
N LYS A 229 -21.05 -14.90 -3.59
CA LYS A 229 -21.93 -14.85 -4.76
C LYS A 229 -23.18 -14.02 -4.43
N GLU A 230 -23.56 -13.19 -5.39
CA GLU A 230 -24.79 -12.41 -5.36
C GLU A 230 -25.86 -13.09 -6.22
N ASP A 231 -27.11 -12.66 -6.07
CA ASP A 231 -28.17 -13.10 -6.98
C ASP A 231 -27.84 -12.65 -8.41
N PRO A 232 -27.86 -13.53 -9.43
CA PRO A 232 -27.49 -13.16 -10.79
C PRO A 232 -28.29 -11.99 -11.39
N SER A 233 -29.51 -11.76 -10.93
CA SER A 233 -30.34 -10.63 -11.37
C SER A 233 -29.92 -9.27 -10.77
N ASN A 234 -29.11 -9.29 -9.71
CA ASN A 234 -28.63 -8.12 -8.98
C ASN A 234 -27.09 -8.02 -8.93
N ASP A 235 -26.38 -8.89 -9.67
CA ASP A 235 -24.93 -8.91 -9.72
C ASP A 235 -24.43 -7.92 -10.79
N ASP A 236 -23.87 -6.81 -10.33
CA ASP A 236 -23.38 -5.71 -11.16
C ASP A 236 -22.22 -6.11 -12.10
N ASN A 237 -21.47 -7.15 -11.73
CA ASN A 237 -20.26 -7.57 -12.44
C ASN A 237 -20.00 -9.08 -12.22
N PRO A 238 -20.80 -9.97 -12.84
CA PRO A 238 -20.76 -11.41 -12.59
C PRO A 238 -19.42 -12.07 -12.93
N ASP A 239 -18.66 -11.50 -13.86
CA ASP A 239 -17.37 -11.99 -14.35
C ASP A 239 -16.16 -11.32 -13.66
N ILE A 240 -16.34 -10.52 -12.60
CA ILE A 240 -15.25 -9.76 -11.94
C ILE A 240 -14.07 -10.65 -11.48
N SER A 241 -14.35 -11.86 -11.00
CA SER A 241 -13.32 -12.83 -10.57
C SER A 241 -12.40 -13.26 -11.71
N HIS A 242 -12.86 -13.21 -12.97
CA HIS A 242 -12.00 -13.52 -14.12
C HIS A 242 -10.94 -12.44 -14.38
N TYR A 243 -11.09 -11.23 -13.84
CA TYR A 243 -10.15 -10.12 -14.02
C TYR A 243 -9.38 -9.82 -12.74
N MET A 244 -10.08 -9.82 -11.62
CA MET A 244 -9.49 -9.57 -10.31
C MET A 244 -8.79 -10.82 -9.77
N GLY A 245 -9.17 -12.02 -10.21
CA GLY A 245 -8.65 -13.26 -9.65
C GLY A 245 -9.11 -13.48 -8.22
N ASN A 246 -8.33 -14.29 -7.49
CA ASN A 246 -8.68 -14.80 -6.15
C ASN A 246 -7.62 -14.49 -5.10
N PHE A 247 -6.59 -13.72 -5.45
CA PHE A 247 -5.58 -13.27 -4.50
C PHE A 247 -4.80 -12.06 -5.04
N ASP A 248 -4.16 -11.35 -4.13
CA ASP A 248 -3.03 -10.47 -4.44
C ASP A 248 -1.82 -10.76 -3.55
N LEU A 249 -0.65 -10.44 -4.10
CA LEU A 249 0.64 -10.54 -3.44
C LEU A 249 1.29 -9.16 -3.48
N THR A 250 1.55 -8.60 -2.31
CA THR A 250 2.30 -7.35 -2.17
C THR A 250 3.69 -7.64 -1.63
N ILE A 251 4.73 -7.10 -2.27
CA ILE A 251 6.12 -7.19 -1.85
C ILE A 251 6.63 -5.77 -1.64
N GLY A 252 7.04 -5.45 -0.42
CA GLY A 252 7.70 -4.20 -0.06
C GLY A 252 9.18 -4.42 0.18
N ARG A 253 10.00 -3.44 -0.19
CA ARG A 253 11.43 -3.42 0.14
C ARG A 253 11.90 -2.02 0.49
N LYS A 254 12.59 -1.87 1.62
CA LYS A 254 13.34 -0.66 1.97
C LYS A 254 14.77 -0.74 1.45
N PHE A 255 15.26 0.40 0.96
CA PHE A 255 16.63 0.57 0.47
C PHE A 255 17.13 1.95 0.88
N GLY A 256 17.73 2.02 2.08
CA GLY A 256 18.12 3.28 2.71
C GLY A 256 16.89 4.18 2.94
N ARG A 257 16.88 5.38 2.35
CA ARG A 257 15.73 6.30 2.42
C ARG A 257 14.71 6.09 1.30
N HIS A 258 14.88 5.09 0.43
CA HIS A 258 13.94 4.75 -0.64
C HIS A 258 13.15 3.50 -0.29
N SER A 259 11.93 3.40 -0.83
CA SER A 259 11.11 2.20 -0.68
C SER A 259 10.48 1.84 -2.02
N PHE A 260 10.37 0.54 -2.27
CA PHE A 260 9.75 -0.01 -3.46
C PHE A 260 8.63 -0.95 -3.05
N ASP A 261 7.52 -0.91 -3.76
CA ASP A 261 6.41 -1.84 -3.60
C ASP A 261 6.01 -2.45 -4.94
N LEU A 262 5.63 -3.72 -4.90
CA LEU A 262 5.15 -4.49 -6.03
C LEU A 262 3.84 -5.18 -5.61
N LEU A 263 2.74 -4.86 -6.27
CA LEU A 263 1.48 -5.59 -6.15
C LEU A 263 1.29 -6.45 -7.40
N LEU A 264 1.03 -7.73 -7.18
CA LEU A 264 0.69 -8.71 -8.20
C LEU A 264 -0.71 -9.24 -7.93
N ARG A 265 -1.51 -9.37 -8.98
CA ARG A 265 -2.85 -9.97 -8.95
C ARG A 265 -3.01 -10.89 -10.15
N ASN A 266 -3.62 -12.06 -9.96
CA ASN A 266 -3.82 -13.02 -11.04
C ASN A 266 -5.03 -13.93 -10.83
N ASN A 267 -5.71 -14.31 -11.92
CA ASN A 267 -6.83 -15.26 -11.89
C ASN A 267 -6.41 -16.75 -11.95
N LEU A 268 -5.15 -17.03 -12.30
CA LEU A 268 -4.57 -18.37 -12.45
C LEU A 268 -5.27 -19.27 -13.47
N GLU A 269 -6.02 -18.67 -14.40
CA GLU A 269 -6.70 -19.42 -15.46
C GLU A 269 -5.74 -19.72 -16.60
N GLY A 270 -5.63 -20.99 -17.02
CA GLY A 270 -4.65 -21.41 -18.02
C GLY A 270 -4.81 -20.73 -19.39
N HIS A 271 -6.03 -20.71 -19.95
CA HIS A 271 -6.29 -20.21 -21.32
C HIS A 271 -6.73 -18.74 -21.37
N HIS A 272 -7.26 -18.20 -20.28
CA HIS A 272 -7.77 -16.83 -20.19
C HIS A 272 -7.13 -16.09 -19.01
N ASN A 273 -5.81 -16.20 -18.89
CA ASN A 273 -5.08 -15.59 -17.79
C ASN A 273 -5.19 -14.07 -17.81
N ARG A 274 -5.68 -13.48 -16.72
CA ARG A 274 -5.77 -12.04 -16.50
C ARG A 274 -5.20 -11.70 -15.13
N GLY A 275 -4.74 -10.46 -15.01
CA GLY A 275 -4.14 -9.99 -13.79
C GLY A 275 -3.69 -8.54 -13.88
N ALA A 276 -2.95 -8.13 -12.86
CA ALA A 276 -2.38 -6.81 -12.78
C ALA A 276 -1.04 -6.81 -12.06
N VAL A 277 -0.22 -5.84 -12.43
CA VAL A 277 1.03 -5.49 -11.79
C VAL A 277 0.99 -4.01 -11.46
N GLN A 278 1.34 -3.65 -10.22
CA GLN A 278 1.60 -2.27 -9.82
C GLN A 278 2.99 -2.19 -9.20
N VAL A 279 3.77 -1.20 -9.62
CA VAL A 279 5.08 -0.89 -9.04
C VAL A 279 5.04 0.51 -8.48
N GLY A 280 5.37 0.65 -7.20
CA GLY A 280 5.53 1.92 -6.51
C GLY A 280 6.99 2.18 -6.15
N TRP A 281 7.40 3.44 -6.22
CA TRP A 281 8.70 3.92 -5.75
C TRP A 281 8.51 5.19 -4.93
N SER A 282 8.88 5.13 -3.65
CA SER A 282 8.87 6.29 -2.75
C SER A 282 10.29 6.75 -2.41
N PHE A 283 10.48 8.06 -2.30
CA PHE A 283 11.77 8.68 -2.05
C PHE A 283 11.63 9.93 -1.15
N PRO A 284 12.70 10.34 -0.44
CA PRO A 284 12.62 11.45 0.49
C PRO A 284 12.45 12.78 -0.26
N LEU A 285 11.59 13.65 0.25
CA LEU A 285 11.50 15.04 -0.22
C LEU A 285 12.37 15.95 0.66
N PRO A 286 13.05 16.96 0.08
CA PRO A 286 13.78 17.95 0.87
C PRO A 286 12.86 18.63 1.88
N ASN A 287 13.30 18.72 3.14
CA ASN A 287 12.59 19.41 4.23
C ASN A 287 11.17 18.90 4.53
N SER A 288 10.78 17.71 4.07
CA SER A 288 9.50 17.09 4.42
C SER A 288 9.72 15.79 5.18
N PRO A 289 9.63 15.79 6.51
CA PRO A 289 9.82 14.57 7.31
C PRO A 289 8.63 13.62 7.23
N ARG A 290 7.45 14.10 6.83
CA ARG A 290 6.19 13.34 6.79
C ARG A 290 5.66 13.06 5.39
N MET A 291 6.30 13.58 4.34
CA MET A 291 5.85 13.32 2.98
C MET A 291 7.00 12.85 2.12
N ARG A 292 6.68 11.93 1.22
CA ARG A 292 7.63 11.30 0.31
C ARG A 292 7.17 11.56 -1.11
N GLY A 293 8.13 11.70 -2.03
CA GLY A 293 7.83 11.70 -3.45
C GLY A 293 7.44 10.28 -3.84
N TYR A 294 6.49 10.13 -4.76
CA TYR A 294 5.96 8.83 -5.13
C TYR A 294 5.71 8.73 -6.63
N VAL A 295 6.24 7.67 -7.24
CA VAL A 295 5.97 7.27 -8.62
C VAL A 295 5.25 5.93 -8.58
N GLN A 296 4.16 5.81 -9.32
CA GLN A 296 3.38 4.57 -9.40
C GLN A 296 3.15 4.22 -10.87
N TRP A 297 3.52 3.01 -11.24
CA TRP A 297 3.19 2.42 -12.52
C TRP A 297 2.20 1.28 -12.33
N PHE A 298 1.16 1.20 -13.16
CA PHE A 298 0.19 0.12 -13.14
C PHE A 298 0.00 -0.45 -14.55
N ASN A 299 -0.07 -1.77 -14.67
CA ASN A 299 -0.43 -2.46 -15.91
C ASN A 299 -1.32 -3.66 -15.63
N GLY A 300 -2.48 -3.72 -16.27
CA GLY A 300 -3.39 -4.85 -16.15
C GLY A 300 -4.85 -4.43 -16.03
N TYR A 301 -5.63 -5.28 -15.34
CA TYR A 301 -7.07 -5.13 -15.16
C TYR A 301 -7.42 -4.70 -13.73
N GLY A 302 -8.54 -4.02 -13.51
CA GLY A 302 -9.00 -3.70 -12.15
C GLY A 302 -8.19 -2.63 -11.44
N GLU A 303 -7.71 -1.63 -12.18
CA GLU A 303 -7.20 -0.40 -11.55
C GLU A 303 -8.33 0.37 -10.87
N SER A 304 -9.56 0.28 -11.36
CA SER A 304 -10.77 0.77 -10.72
C SER A 304 -11.89 -0.25 -10.89
N LEU A 305 -12.97 -0.17 -10.10
CA LEU A 305 -14.13 -1.04 -10.32
C LEU A 305 -14.83 -0.74 -11.65
N MET A 306 -14.97 0.52 -12.04
CA MET A 306 -15.51 0.85 -13.37
C MET A 306 -14.73 0.20 -14.51
N ASP A 307 -13.40 0.16 -14.39
CA ASP A 307 -12.50 -0.40 -15.40
C ASP A 307 -12.06 -1.85 -15.07
N TYR A 308 -12.83 -2.61 -14.27
CA TYR A 308 -12.40 -3.94 -13.82
C TYR A 308 -12.07 -4.90 -14.98
N ASN A 309 -12.84 -4.80 -16.06
CA ASN A 309 -12.69 -5.61 -17.27
C ASN A 309 -11.93 -4.90 -18.41
N VAL A 310 -11.34 -3.72 -18.13
CA VAL A 310 -10.57 -2.95 -19.11
C VAL A 310 -9.08 -3.00 -18.74
N ARG A 311 -8.24 -3.35 -19.72
CA ARG A 311 -6.78 -3.33 -19.52
C ARG A 311 -6.24 -1.91 -19.60
N GLN A 312 -5.60 -1.45 -18.53
CA GLN A 312 -4.98 -0.14 -18.41
C GLN A 312 -3.45 -0.22 -18.31
N ASN A 313 -2.79 0.87 -18.67
CA ASN A 313 -1.37 1.09 -18.48
C ASN A 313 -1.17 2.54 -18.05
N THR A 314 -0.93 2.76 -16.76
CA THR A 314 -0.88 4.09 -16.18
C THR A 314 0.45 4.38 -15.51
N LEU A 315 0.87 5.64 -15.59
CA LEU A 315 2.04 6.17 -14.88
C LEU A 315 1.63 7.43 -14.11
N GLY A 316 1.79 7.38 -12.80
CA GLY A 316 1.44 8.45 -11.88
C GLY A 316 2.65 9.01 -11.13
N LEU A 317 2.64 10.32 -10.89
CA LEU A 317 3.60 11.05 -10.08
C LEU A 317 2.89 11.88 -9.02
N GLY A 318 3.40 11.86 -7.79
CA GLY A 318 2.90 12.70 -6.72
C GLY A 318 3.59 12.45 -5.38
N ILE A 319 2.77 12.39 -4.33
CA ILE A 319 3.18 12.36 -2.93
C ILE A 319 2.56 11.18 -2.19
N LEU A 320 3.28 10.68 -1.19
CA LEU A 320 2.89 9.62 -0.28
C LEU A 320 3.07 10.10 1.16
N LEU A 321 2.10 9.83 2.03
CA LEU A 321 2.16 10.22 3.44
C LEU A 321 3.06 9.28 4.25
N ALA A 322 2.84 7.98 4.13
CA ALA A 322 3.63 6.96 4.81
C ALA A 322 3.80 5.76 3.88
N ASP A 323 4.99 5.18 3.84
CA ASP A 323 5.25 3.91 3.17
C ASP A 323 5.12 2.72 4.12
N TRP A 324 5.38 1.53 3.59
CA TRP A 324 5.27 0.26 4.29
C TRP A 324 6.23 0.13 5.47
#